data_AF-A0A7R9DSI3-F1
#
_entry.id   AF-A0A7R9DSI3-F1
#
_cell.length_a   1.000
_cell.length_b   1.000
_cell.length_c   1.000
_cell.angle_alpha   90.00
_cell.angle_beta   90.00
_cell.angle_gamma   90.00
#
_symmetry.space_group_name_H-M   'P 1'
#
loop_
_entity.id
_entity.type
_entity.pdbx_description
1 polymer ?
#
loop_
_entity_poly.entity_id
_entity_poly.type
_entity_poly.pdbx_seq_one_letter_code
_entity_poly.pdbx_strand_id
1 'polypeptide(L)'
;SLSFHVVKVPTWRIKSYTSCYSMEGTENLDDEVFLKRHQRLEVDERRRKRWDVQRIREQRQIERLKLREIASSRRGSVASRHTTEGEEPVLSYCQQPDDVEKLEVENSVPLSALGTDIPNFPP
;
A
#
# COMPACT_ATOMS: atom_id res chain seq x y z
N SER A 1 31.77 -19.31 12.41
CA SER A 1 30.94 -20.16 13.29
C SER A 1 29.51 -19.67 13.18
N LEU A 2 28.63 -20.39 12.48
CA LEU A 2 27.21 -20.05 12.39
C LEU A 2 26.51 -20.63 13.63
N SER A 3 26.07 -19.74 14.52
CA SER A 3 25.25 -20.10 15.68
C SER A 3 23.88 -20.54 15.19
N PHE A 4 23.63 -21.86 15.20
CA PHE A 4 22.28 -22.39 15.01
C PHE A 4 21.42 -21.97 16.19
N HIS A 5 20.47 -21.06 15.95
CA HIS A 5 19.42 -20.75 16.91
C HIS A 5 18.48 -21.95 17.02
N VAL A 6 18.64 -22.73 18.08
CA VAL A 6 17.68 -23.80 18.42
C VAL A 6 16.41 -23.13 18.93
N VAL A 7 15.34 -23.22 18.14
CA VAL A 7 14.00 -22.77 18.55
C VAL A 7 13.51 -23.69 19.67
N LYS A 8 13.25 -23.12 20.84
CA LYS A 8 12.66 -23.88 21.96
C LYS A 8 11.23 -24.25 21.59
N VAL A 9 10.96 -25.55 21.56
CA VAL A 9 9.62 -26.09 21.30
C VAL A 9 8.85 -26.16 22.61
N PRO A 10 7.64 -25.58 22.70
CA PRO A 10 6.80 -25.73 23.89
C PRO A 10 6.33 -27.18 24.04
N THR A 11 6.33 -27.68 25.27
CA THR A 11 5.89 -29.05 25.61
C THR A 11 4.71 -29.00 26.59
N TRP A 12 3.82 -29.99 26.54
CA TRP A 12 2.75 -30.18 27.52
C TRP A 12 3.00 -31.40 28.41
N ARG A 13 2.31 -31.48 29.55
CA ARG A 13 2.36 -32.61 30.48
C ARG A 13 0.98 -32.90 31.06
N ILE A 14 0.75 -34.16 31.42
CA ILE A 14 -0.48 -34.58 32.09
C ILE A 14 -0.41 -34.13 33.55
N LYS A 15 -1.46 -33.44 34.00
CA LYS A 15 -1.68 -33.10 35.41
C LYS A 15 -3.09 -33.49 35.78
N SER A 16 -3.22 -34.31 36.81
CA SER A 16 -4.52 -34.66 37.37
C SER A 16 -5.00 -33.54 38.29
N TYR A 17 -6.22 -33.08 38.07
CA TYR A 17 -6.89 -32.10 38.92
C TYR A 17 -8.07 -32.77 39.61
N THR A 18 -8.15 -32.62 40.93
CA THR A 18 -9.33 -33.03 41.71
C THR A 18 -10.32 -31.87 41.74
N SER A 19 -11.62 -32.17 41.69
CA SER A 19 -12.66 -31.15 41.80
C SER A 19 -12.56 -30.44 43.16
N CYS A 20 -12.08 -29.20 43.16
CA CYS A 20 -12.13 -28.31 44.32
C CYS A 20 -13.07 -27.15 43.98
N TYR A 21 -14.22 -27.09 44.65
CA TYR A 21 -15.08 -25.91 44.60
C TYR A 21 -14.52 -24.87 45.57
N SER A 22 -14.03 -23.73 45.05
CA SER A 22 -13.64 -22.57 45.86
C SER A 22 -14.51 -21.37 45.49
N MET A 23 -15.01 -20.67 46.51
CA MET A 23 -15.78 -19.44 46.32
C MET A 23 -14.92 -18.30 45.74
N GLU A 24 -13.61 -18.34 45.99
CA GLU A 24 -12.64 -17.40 45.43
C GLU A 24 -12.05 -17.97 44.13
N GLY A 25 -12.00 -17.16 43.07
CA GLY A 25 -11.36 -17.52 41.80
C GLY A 25 -12.23 -18.30 40.81
N THR A 26 -13.50 -18.59 41.13
CA THR A 26 -14.42 -19.17 40.15
C THR A 26 -14.84 -18.11 39.14
N GLU A 27 -14.43 -18.27 37.89
CA GLU A 27 -14.84 -17.39 36.80
C GLU A 27 -16.28 -17.70 36.35
N ASN A 28 -17.00 -16.68 35.89
CA ASN A 28 -18.30 -16.87 35.28
C ASN A 28 -18.10 -17.45 33.86
N LEU A 29 -18.66 -18.64 33.63
CA LEU A 29 -18.58 -19.39 32.38
C LEU A 29 -19.83 -19.28 31.49
N ASP A 30 -20.76 -18.38 31.80
CA ASP A 30 -21.96 -18.13 31.00
C ASP A 30 -21.60 -17.59 29.61
N ASP A 31 -22.35 -18.01 28.60
CA ASP A 31 -22.14 -17.60 27.20
C ASP A 31 -22.11 -16.08 27.04
N GLU A 32 -22.95 -15.34 27.78
CA GLU A 32 -22.98 -13.89 27.74
C GLU A 32 -21.64 -13.24 28.12
N VAL A 33 -20.90 -13.84 29.06
CA VAL A 33 -19.60 -13.33 29.49
C VAL A 33 -18.58 -13.47 28.36
N PHE A 34 -18.58 -14.62 27.68
CA PHE A 34 -17.75 -14.84 26.50
C PHE A 34 -18.16 -13.95 25.33
N LEU A 35 -19.46 -13.78 25.07
CA LEU A 35 -19.97 -12.90 24.03
C LEU A 35 -19.51 -11.46 24.26
N LYS A 36 -19.67 -10.92 25.48
CA LYS A 36 -19.21 -9.56 25.83
C LYS A 36 -17.70 -9.42 25.70
N ARG A 37 -16.93 -10.42 26.17
CA ARG A 37 -15.46 -10.43 26.07
C ARG A 37 -14.97 -10.39 24.62
N HIS A 38 -15.65 -11.09 23.71
CA HIS A 38 -15.24 -11.23 22.32
C HIS A 38 -15.84 -10.19 21.35
N GLN A 39 -16.91 -9.50 21.74
CA GLN A 39 -17.66 -8.60 20.86
C GLN A 39 -16.77 -7.60 20.11
N ARG A 40 -15.87 -6.92 20.82
CA ARG A 40 -14.98 -5.92 20.22
C ARG A 40 -14.00 -6.56 19.22
N LEU A 41 -13.38 -7.68 19.59
CA LEU A 41 -12.41 -8.37 18.75
C LEU A 41 -13.06 -8.87 17.45
N GLU A 42 -14.27 -9.41 17.56
CA GLU A 42 -15.04 -9.88 16.41
C GLU A 42 -15.36 -8.73 15.44
N VAL A 43 -15.80 -7.58 15.96
CA VAL A 43 -16.08 -6.38 15.15
C VAL A 43 -14.81 -5.87 14.46
N ASP A 44 -13.70 -5.82 15.19
CA ASP A 44 -12.42 -5.34 14.66
C ASP A 44 -11.89 -6.27 13.56
N GLU A 45 -11.99 -7.58 13.73
CA GLU A 45 -11.65 -8.56 12.68
C GLU A 45 -12.54 -8.41 11.46
N ARG A 46 -13.86 -8.26 11.67
CA ARG A 46 -14.81 -8.07 10.58
C ARG A 46 -14.51 -6.79 9.78
N ARG A 47 -14.14 -5.71 10.46
CA ARG A 47 -13.73 -4.44 9.83
C ARG A 47 -12.43 -4.62 9.04
N ARG A 48 -11.41 -5.25 9.63
CA ARG A 48 -10.14 -5.55 8.97
C ARG A 48 -10.34 -6.38 7.70
N LYS A 49 -11.13 -7.45 7.76
CA LYS A 49 -11.45 -8.29 6.59
C LYS A 49 -12.06 -7.49 5.44
N ARG A 50 -13.00 -6.58 5.73
CA ARG A 50 -13.61 -5.71 4.70
C ARG A 50 -12.58 -4.77 4.08
N TRP A 51 -11.75 -4.16 4.92
CA TRP A 51 -10.69 -3.25 4.49
C TRP A 51 -9.64 -3.96 3.60
N ASP A 52 -9.20 -5.14 4.01
CA ASP A 52 -8.21 -5.93 3.26
C ASP A 52 -8.77 -6.35 1.90
N VAL A 53 -10.04 -6.77 1.83
CA VAL A 53 -10.71 -7.08 0.55
C VAL A 53 -10.75 -5.87 -0.37
N GLN A 54 -11.08 -4.69 0.16
CA GLN A 54 -11.09 -3.46 -0.63
C GLN A 54 -9.69 -3.13 -1.16
N ARG A 55 -8.69 -3.14 -0.28
CA ARG A 55 -7.29 -2.87 -0.64
C ARG A 55 -6.78 -3.83 -1.72
N ILE A 56 -7.08 -5.12 -1.61
CA ILE A 56 -6.69 -6.12 -2.62
C ILE A 56 -7.33 -5.81 -3.98
N ARG A 57 -8.60 -5.39 -4.00
CA ARG A 57 -9.28 -5.02 -5.25
C ARG A 57 -8.65 -3.79 -5.90
N GLU A 58 -8.39 -2.77 -5.12
CA GLU A 58 -7.74 -1.53 -5.57
C GLU A 58 -6.34 -1.82 -6.11
N GLN A 59 -5.54 -2.59 -5.36
CA GLN A 59 -4.20 -2.99 -5.77
C GLN A 59 -4.21 -3.75 -7.11
N ARG A 60 -5.14 -4.71 -7.28
CA ARG A 60 -5.29 -5.46 -8.54
C ARG A 60 -5.69 -4.54 -9.71
N GLN A 61 -6.51 -3.53 -9.47
CA GLN A 61 -6.89 -2.57 -10.51
C GLN A 61 -5.69 -1.74 -10.93
N ILE A 62 -4.91 -1.24 -9.97
CA ILE A 62 -3.68 -0.47 -10.23
C ILE A 62 -2.68 -1.33 -11.01
N GLU A 63 -2.44 -2.57 -10.60
CA GLU A 63 -1.54 -3.49 -11.31
C GLU A 63 -1.98 -3.77 -12.74
N ARG A 64 -3.29 -3.97 -12.97
CA ARG A 64 -3.85 -4.13 -14.32
C ARG A 64 -3.63 -2.90 -15.19
N LEU A 65 -3.80 -1.70 -14.64
CA LEU A 65 -3.57 -0.44 -15.36
C LEU A 65 -2.09 -0.29 -15.73
N LYS A 66 -1.17 -0.55 -14.79
CA LYS A 66 0.28 -0.54 -15.05
C LYS A 66 0.68 -1.52 -16.15
N LEU A 67 0.14 -2.75 -16.14
CA LEU A 67 0.40 -3.73 -17.20
C LEU A 67 -0.10 -3.26 -18.57
N ARG A 68 -1.26 -2.60 -18.63
CA ARG A 68 -1.81 -2.03 -19.86
C ARG A 68 -0.92 -0.92 -20.40
N GLU A 69 -0.47 0.00 -19.54
CA GLU A 69 0.42 1.09 -19.89
C GLU A 69 1.75 0.58 -20.46
N ILE A 70 2.39 -0.38 -19.79
CA ILE A 70 3.64 -0.99 -20.27
C ILE A 70 3.38 -1.71 -21.62
N ALA A 71 2.25 -2.39 -21.78
CA ALA A 71 1.90 -3.04 -23.04
C ALA A 71 1.61 -2.03 -24.17
N SER A 72 0.99 -0.89 -23.87
CA SER A 72 0.74 0.17 -24.85
C SER A 72 2.01 0.95 -25.19
N SER A 73 2.89 1.22 -24.23
CA SER A 73 4.20 1.84 -24.48
C SER A 73 5.04 0.96 -25.41
N ARG A 74 5.07 -0.36 -25.18
CA ARG A 74 5.74 -1.34 -26.07
C ARG A 74 5.12 -1.43 -27.47
N ARG A 75 3.81 -1.18 -27.62
CA ARG A 75 3.12 -1.21 -28.93
C ARG A 75 3.11 0.16 -29.63
N GLY A 76 3.16 1.26 -28.88
CA GLY A 76 3.26 2.63 -29.39
C GLY A 76 4.58 2.89 -30.10
N SER A 77 5.64 2.16 -29.72
CA SER A 77 6.91 2.09 -30.46
C SER A 77 6.77 1.43 -31.85
N VAL A 78 5.71 0.66 -32.13
CA VAL A 78 5.55 -0.09 -33.39
C VAL A 78 4.40 0.44 -34.26
N ALA A 79 3.37 1.05 -33.67
CA ALA A 79 2.19 1.55 -34.40
C ALA A 79 2.30 3.01 -34.87
N SER A 80 3.33 3.76 -34.44
CA SER A 80 3.70 5.05 -35.06
C SER A 80 4.81 4.83 -36.09
N ARG A 81 4.52 4.13 -37.19
CA ARG A 81 5.40 4.05 -38.37
C ARG A 81 4.82 4.75 -39.60
N HIS A 82 3.85 5.63 -39.39
CA HIS A 82 3.44 6.56 -40.44
C HIS A 82 3.19 7.94 -39.85
N THR A 83 4.27 8.62 -39.47
CA THR A 83 4.62 10.00 -39.86
C THR A 83 5.79 10.45 -38.99
N THR A 84 6.84 10.95 -39.68
CA THR A 84 8.03 11.67 -39.17
C THR A 84 8.96 10.91 -38.23
N GLU A 85 10.13 10.57 -38.77
CA GLU A 85 11.29 10.12 -38.00
C GLU A 85 11.68 11.17 -36.96
N GLY A 86 11.91 10.75 -35.71
CA GLY A 86 12.73 11.51 -34.76
C GLY A 86 12.13 11.92 -33.42
N GLU A 87 10.88 11.59 -33.08
CA GLU A 87 10.30 11.99 -31.78
C GLU A 87 9.99 10.77 -30.90
N GLU A 88 10.81 10.57 -29.86
CA GLU A 88 10.51 9.65 -28.76
C GLU A 88 9.19 10.06 -28.10
N PRO A 89 8.29 9.12 -27.76
CA PRO A 89 7.03 9.46 -27.10
C PRO A 89 7.32 10.13 -25.75
N VAL A 90 6.73 11.29 -25.48
CA VAL A 90 6.88 11.99 -24.19
C VAL A 90 6.21 11.14 -23.10
N LEU A 91 7.02 10.35 -22.38
CA LEU A 91 6.58 9.44 -21.31
C LEU A 91 6.31 10.16 -19.98
N SER A 92 6.74 11.41 -19.85
CA SER A 92 6.64 12.22 -18.65
C SER A 92 6.81 13.69 -19.00
N TYR A 93 5.94 14.57 -18.49
CA TYR A 93 6.15 16.02 -18.55
C TYR A 93 7.14 16.51 -17.47
N CYS A 94 7.55 15.64 -16.56
CA CYS A 94 8.60 15.92 -15.61
C CYS A 94 9.96 15.67 -16.28
N GLN A 95 10.81 16.69 -16.27
CA GLN A 95 12.21 16.60 -16.70
C GLN A 95 12.90 15.45 -15.95
N GLN A 96 13.66 14.62 -16.66
CA GLN A 96 14.47 13.61 -15.99
C GLN A 96 15.57 14.32 -15.18
N PRO A 97 15.95 13.79 -14.01
CA PRO A 97 16.99 14.41 -13.19
C PRO A 97 18.34 14.53 -13.92
N ASP A 98 18.60 13.69 -14.91
CA ASP A 98 19.80 13.72 -15.74
C ASP A 98 19.77 14.81 -16.83
N ASP A 99 18.60 15.37 -17.15
CA ASP A 99 18.40 16.42 -18.18
C ASP A 99 18.50 17.85 -17.58
N VAL A 100 18.85 17.98 -16.30
CA VAL A 100 18.94 19.26 -15.61
C VAL A 100 20.28 19.94 -15.92
N GLU A 101 20.30 20.82 -16.91
CA GLU A 101 21.53 21.55 -17.30
C GLU A 101 21.99 22.60 -16.27
N LYS A 102 21.04 23.21 -15.54
CA LYS A 102 21.34 24.30 -14.60
C LYS A 102 20.34 24.33 -13.45
N LEU A 103 20.84 24.44 -12.23
CA LEU A 103 20.05 24.81 -11.05
C LEU A 103 20.32 26.28 -10.75
N GLU A 104 19.28 27.11 -10.84
CA GLU A 104 19.34 28.54 -10.53
C GLU A 104 18.42 28.82 -9.35
N VAL A 105 18.94 29.52 -8.34
CA VAL A 105 18.18 29.94 -7.18
C VAL A 105 17.78 31.39 -7.39
N GLU A 106 16.50 31.61 -7.70
CA GLU A 106 15.92 32.93 -7.86
C GLU A 106 15.07 33.29 -6.63
N ASN A 107 15.04 34.57 -6.26
CA ASN A 107 14.23 35.07 -5.14
C ASN A 107 12.76 35.31 -5.53
N SER A 108 12.38 34.92 -6.75
CA SER A 108 11.03 35.02 -7.30
C SER A 108 10.54 33.61 -7.67
N VAL A 109 9.24 33.34 -7.52
CA VAL A 109 8.63 32.07 -7.94
C VAL A 109 7.92 32.33 -9.26
N PRO A 110 8.20 31.58 -10.34
CA PRO A 110 7.50 31.74 -11.61
C PRO A 110 6.02 31.38 -11.44
N LEU A 111 5.14 32.25 -11.95
CA LEU A 111 3.71 31.97 -12.01
C LEU A 111 3.41 31.20 -13.29
N SER A 112 3.09 29.92 -13.12
CA SER A 112 2.70 29.03 -14.23
C SER A 112 1.24 28.58 -14.07
N ALA A 113 0.52 28.52 -15.19
CA ALA A 113 -0.78 27.86 -15.29
C ALA A 113 -0.70 26.76 -16.34
N LEU A 114 -1.16 25.55 -16.01
CA LEU A 114 -1.16 24.38 -16.90
C LEU A 114 0.23 24.03 -17.49
N GLY A 115 1.32 24.36 -16.79
CA GLY A 115 2.69 24.11 -17.26
C GLY A 115 3.23 25.15 -18.23
N THR A 116 2.51 26.26 -18.44
CA THR A 116 2.95 27.40 -19.25
C THR A 116 3.10 28.65 -18.41
N ASP A 117 4.15 29.44 -18.67
CA ASP A 117 4.36 30.71 -17.98
C ASP A 117 3.23 31.70 -18.30
N ILE A 118 2.73 32.36 -17.25
CA ILE A 118 1.69 33.36 -17.42
C ILE A 118 2.34 34.65 -17.92
N PRO A 119 1.95 35.18 -19.10
CA PRO A 119 2.51 36.44 -19.58
C PRO A 119 2.03 37.61 -18.71
N ASN A 120 2.88 38.61 -18.55
CA ASN A 120 2.48 39.87 -17.94
C ASN A 120 1.52 40.62 -18.87
N PHE A 121 0.33 40.91 -18.40
CA PHE A 121 -0.62 41.76 -19.12
C PHE A 121 -0.35 43.23 -18.75
N PRO A 122 -0.29 44.15 -19.73
CA PRO A 122 -0.29 45.57 -19.42
C PRO A 122 -1.61 45.96 -18.73
N PRO A 123 -1.59 47.01 -17.88
CA PRO A 123 -2.77 47.46 -17.15
C PRO A 123 -3.90 47.95 -18.06
#